data_AF-A0A2H0VXH7-F1
#
_entry.id   AF-A0A2H0VXH7-F1
#
_cell.length_a   1.000
_cell.length_b   1.000
_cell.length_c   1.000
_cell.angle_alpha   90.00
_cell.angle_beta   90.00
_cell.angle_gamma   90.00
#
_symmetry.space_group_name_H-M   'P 1'
#
loop_
_entity.id
_entity.type
_entity.pdbx_description
1 polymer ?
#
loop_
_entity_poly.entity_id
_entity_poly.type
_entity_poly.pdbx_seq_one_letter_code
_entity_poly.pdbx_strand_id
1 'polypeptide(L)'
;MQNYQISQELHSFSKTFERTLSKPQLGRLKEMMHGIIRGQEANLSEMARQNRRKAGKTVRKQVEQYGNMLESFPMEELLIQKLKGLRGDISPDTPLYYDLVDISKKHTKGFEDVGATWDGSEGNPGRGYEIIDVSVLQKDCATTLWRHLYSTAEEGYKSELEEMRKMLTYFQIAWGGLLGSWYFDEGNDSNKKIELCLSHEMTFTIRMNVNRGNQDRIIELPDGERVKMMELWGEKAQGMTMWQSKRKKKDKRLVQLQWEKIVWKHKGKPVPLYLVWCHREGDPRPAVFLTSRTITDEEGASLIYHGYFNRGKEEAGFKQDKFKLGMEKVQLRSLHKTKQLMKVYVLVDQLLSKIYLTILEMGNFIYDLLKGFLKGTQRTITKWAVADWYDALCYKMEREFIRFKRRYPPGKANSQPSLFTNPLQIW
;
A
#
# COMPACT_ATOMS: atom_id res chain seq x y z
N MET A 1 14.84 -11.09 -24.11
CA MET A 1 15.48 -10.59 -22.87
C MET A 1 14.50 -10.40 -21.71
N GLN A 2 13.46 -9.54 -21.79
CA GLN A 2 12.52 -9.30 -20.67
C GLN A 2 11.88 -10.58 -20.06
N ASN A 3 11.40 -11.52 -20.88
CA ASN A 3 10.81 -12.78 -20.39
C ASN A 3 11.81 -13.73 -19.72
N TYR A 4 13.10 -13.63 -20.03
CA TYR A 4 14.14 -14.48 -19.45
C TYR A 4 14.52 -13.98 -18.05
N GLN A 5 14.70 -12.66 -17.90
CA GLN A 5 15.06 -12.04 -16.63
C GLN A 5 13.96 -12.20 -15.56
N ILE A 6 12.68 -11.99 -15.94
CA ILE A 6 11.54 -12.26 -15.04
C ILE A 6 11.50 -13.74 -14.60
N SER A 7 11.81 -14.67 -15.52
CA SER A 7 11.83 -16.10 -15.20
C SER A 7 12.96 -16.46 -14.23
N GLN A 8 14.14 -15.84 -14.35
CA GLN A 8 15.26 -16.03 -13.42
C GLN A 8 14.96 -15.44 -12.05
N GLU A 9 14.41 -14.23 -11.99
CA GLU A 9 14.02 -13.58 -10.74
C GLU A 9 12.91 -14.34 -10.04
N LEU A 10 11.90 -14.80 -10.77
CA LEU A 10 10.87 -15.68 -10.23
C LEU A 10 11.47 -16.97 -9.66
N HIS A 11 12.43 -17.59 -10.37
CA HIS A 11 13.10 -18.79 -9.89
C HIS A 11 13.87 -18.52 -8.59
N SER A 12 14.67 -17.46 -8.54
CA SER A 12 15.43 -17.06 -7.35
C SER A 12 14.51 -16.73 -6.17
N PHE A 13 13.46 -15.94 -6.42
CA PHE A 13 12.49 -15.54 -5.41
C PHE A 13 11.76 -16.74 -4.81
N SER A 14 11.28 -17.65 -5.66
CA SER A 14 10.56 -18.84 -5.21
C SER A 14 11.50 -19.86 -4.53
N LYS A 15 12.79 -19.91 -4.90
CA LYS A 15 13.81 -20.73 -4.22
C LYS A 15 13.88 -20.46 -2.71
N THR A 16 13.58 -19.23 -2.29
CA THR A 16 13.55 -18.88 -0.87
C THR A 16 12.54 -19.71 -0.06
N PHE A 17 11.54 -20.31 -0.71
CA PHE A 17 10.51 -21.15 -0.08
C PHE A 17 10.80 -22.65 -0.11
N GLU A 18 11.96 -23.09 -0.61
CA GLU A 18 12.29 -24.53 -0.76
C GLU A 18 12.32 -25.31 0.57
N ARG A 19 12.55 -24.62 1.69
CA ARG A 19 12.52 -25.23 3.03
C ARG A 19 11.12 -25.34 3.62
N THR A 20 10.18 -24.52 3.14
CA THR A 20 8.80 -24.43 3.66
C THR A 20 7.82 -25.21 2.79
N LEU A 21 8.07 -25.27 1.48
CA LEU A 21 7.20 -25.92 0.51
C LEU A 21 7.81 -27.22 -0.01
N SER A 22 6.96 -28.25 -0.15
CA SER A 22 7.30 -29.45 -0.93
C SER A 22 7.57 -29.09 -2.40
N LYS A 23 8.29 -29.96 -3.12
CA LYS A 23 8.57 -29.77 -4.56
C LYS A 23 7.29 -29.54 -5.39
N PRO A 24 6.18 -30.30 -5.19
CA PRO A 24 4.92 -30.04 -5.89
C PRO A 24 4.31 -28.68 -5.56
N GLN A 25 4.25 -28.29 -4.28
CA GLN A 25 3.73 -27.00 -3.85
C GLN A 25 4.54 -25.85 -4.48
N LEU A 26 5.87 -25.91 -4.40
CA LEU A 26 6.74 -24.90 -4.98
C LEU A 26 6.56 -24.78 -6.51
N GLY A 27 6.41 -25.92 -7.20
CA GLY A 27 6.12 -25.94 -8.63
C GLY A 27 4.80 -25.23 -8.97
N ARG A 28 3.74 -25.49 -8.20
CA ARG A 28 2.45 -24.82 -8.39
C ARG A 28 2.46 -23.34 -8.03
N LEU A 29 3.17 -22.96 -6.96
CA LEU A 29 3.32 -21.55 -6.61
C LEU A 29 4.03 -20.79 -7.74
N LYS A 30 5.14 -21.33 -8.26
CA LYS A 30 5.86 -20.79 -9.42
C LYS A 30 4.94 -20.63 -10.63
N GLU A 31 4.14 -21.65 -10.96
CA GLU A 31 3.18 -21.59 -12.05
C GLU A 31 2.14 -20.49 -11.83
N MET A 32 1.48 -20.42 -10.66
CA MET A 32 0.46 -19.40 -10.40
C MET A 32 1.06 -17.98 -10.46
N MET A 33 2.21 -17.75 -9.81
CA MET A 33 2.90 -16.46 -9.87
C MET A 33 3.26 -16.06 -11.31
N HIS A 34 3.81 -17.00 -12.08
CA HIS A 34 4.13 -16.78 -13.49
C HIS A 34 2.88 -16.50 -14.33
N GLY A 35 1.78 -17.20 -14.06
CA GLY A 35 0.47 -17.01 -14.69
C GLY A 35 -0.09 -15.61 -14.41
N ILE A 36 -0.03 -15.14 -13.16
CA ILE A 36 -0.43 -13.78 -12.78
C ILE A 36 0.43 -12.74 -13.50
N ILE A 37 1.76 -12.90 -13.49
CA ILE A 37 2.68 -11.94 -14.11
C ILE A 37 2.44 -11.81 -15.62
N ARG A 38 2.19 -12.94 -16.30
CA ARG A 38 1.94 -12.95 -17.75
C ARG A 38 0.53 -12.54 -18.14
N GLY A 39 -0.47 -13.06 -17.43
CA GLY A 39 -1.88 -12.83 -17.72
C GLY A 39 -2.38 -11.50 -17.18
N GLN A 40 -1.67 -10.92 -16.21
CA GLN A 40 -2.08 -9.72 -15.47
C GLN A 40 -3.49 -9.86 -14.88
N GLU A 41 -3.92 -11.07 -14.50
CA GLU A 41 -5.26 -11.32 -14.00
C GLU A 41 -5.31 -12.40 -12.91
N ALA A 42 -6.21 -12.21 -11.94
CA ALA A 42 -6.43 -13.07 -10.77
C ALA A 42 -7.33 -14.27 -11.07
N ASN A 43 -7.27 -14.75 -12.30
CA ASN A 43 -8.14 -15.81 -12.78
C ASN A 43 -7.34 -17.08 -13.02
N LEU A 44 -7.69 -18.15 -12.29
CA LEU A 44 -6.99 -19.44 -12.42
C LEU A 44 -7.02 -19.99 -13.85
N SER A 45 -8.10 -19.74 -14.62
CA SER A 45 -8.19 -20.19 -16.00
C SER A 45 -7.23 -19.42 -16.90
N GLU A 46 -7.02 -18.13 -16.64
CA GLU A 46 -6.06 -17.32 -17.38
C GLU A 46 -4.63 -17.73 -17.04
N MET A 47 -4.32 -17.95 -15.76
CA MET A 47 -3.04 -18.52 -15.34
C MET A 47 -2.74 -19.84 -16.05
N ALA A 48 -3.73 -20.73 -16.12
CA ALA A 48 -3.61 -22.01 -16.82
C ALA A 48 -3.36 -21.85 -18.33
N ARG A 49 -4.01 -20.88 -18.99
CA ARG A 49 -3.77 -20.58 -20.41
C ARG A 49 -2.35 -20.05 -20.64
N GLN A 50 -1.90 -19.11 -19.80
CA GLN A 50 -0.57 -18.48 -19.92
C GLN A 50 0.58 -19.45 -19.62
N ASN A 51 0.36 -20.40 -18.72
CA ASN A 51 1.31 -21.46 -18.39
C ASN A 51 1.31 -22.62 -19.37
N ARG A 52 0.42 -22.61 -20.38
CA ARG A 52 0.34 -23.66 -21.39
C ARG A 52 1.56 -23.63 -22.31
N ARG A 53 2.66 -24.21 -21.84
CA ARG A 53 3.80 -24.61 -22.66
C ARG A 53 4.01 -26.12 -22.46
N LYS A 54 3.66 -26.89 -23.51
CA LYS A 54 4.27 -28.18 -23.89
C LYS A 54 3.74 -29.56 -23.44
N ALA A 55 2.68 -29.76 -22.66
CA ALA A 55 2.23 -31.16 -22.42
C ALA A 55 0.75 -31.29 -22.08
N GLY A 56 -0.03 -31.94 -22.98
CA GLY A 56 -1.29 -32.72 -22.82
C GLY A 56 -2.36 -32.42 -21.76
N LYS A 57 -2.17 -31.46 -20.85
CA LYS A 57 -3.07 -31.12 -19.75
C LYS A 57 -4.07 -30.07 -20.24
N THR A 58 -5.34 -30.33 -19.98
CA THR A 58 -6.41 -29.38 -20.26
C THR A 58 -6.36 -28.21 -19.28
N VAL A 59 -6.86 -27.05 -19.70
CA VAL A 59 -7.01 -25.86 -18.84
C VAL A 59 -7.81 -26.22 -17.59
N ARG A 60 -8.89 -26.98 -17.75
CA ARG A 60 -9.73 -27.47 -16.63
C ARG A 60 -8.92 -28.21 -15.57
N LYS A 61 -8.09 -29.17 -15.98
CA LYS A 61 -7.25 -29.95 -15.04
C LYS A 61 -6.25 -29.07 -14.30
N GLN A 62 -5.70 -28.05 -14.96
CA GLN A 62 -4.79 -27.12 -14.30
C GLN A 62 -5.51 -26.21 -13.30
N VAL A 63 -6.69 -25.69 -13.66
CA VAL A 63 -7.53 -24.89 -12.75
C VAL A 63 -7.87 -25.67 -11.49
N GLU A 64 -8.27 -26.94 -11.64
CA GLU A 64 -8.55 -27.83 -10.51
C GLU A 64 -7.30 -28.04 -9.64
N GLN A 65 -6.14 -28.27 -10.25
CA GLN A 65 -4.87 -28.42 -9.52
C GLN A 65 -4.47 -27.15 -8.77
N TYR A 66 -4.64 -25.96 -9.36
CA TYR A 66 -4.41 -24.70 -8.66
C TYR A 66 -5.41 -24.51 -7.51
N GLY A 67 -6.69 -24.77 -7.76
CA GLY A 67 -7.74 -24.67 -6.75
C GLY A 67 -7.50 -25.58 -5.54
N ASN A 68 -7.12 -26.84 -5.76
CA ASN A 68 -6.78 -27.77 -4.69
C ASN A 68 -5.51 -27.35 -3.96
N MET A 69 -4.50 -26.85 -4.69
CA MET A 69 -3.27 -26.40 -4.07
C MET A 69 -3.49 -25.19 -3.16
N LEU A 70 -4.38 -24.26 -3.53
CA LEU A 70 -4.76 -23.11 -2.70
C LEU A 70 -5.30 -23.52 -1.33
N GLU A 71 -5.90 -24.69 -1.16
CA GLU A 71 -6.34 -25.18 0.16
C GLU A 71 -5.18 -25.62 1.06
N SER A 72 -4.02 -25.92 0.47
CA SER A 72 -2.90 -26.57 1.17
C SER A 72 -1.67 -25.68 1.34
N PHE A 73 -1.67 -24.46 0.78
CA PHE A 73 -0.52 -23.57 0.91
C PHE A 73 -0.44 -22.99 2.34
N PRO A 74 0.73 -23.06 2.99
CA PRO A 74 0.99 -22.35 4.24
C PRO A 74 1.31 -20.87 3.95
N MET A 75 0.42 -20.13 3.27
CA MET A 75 0.74 -18.79 2.77
C MET A 75 1.12 -17.80 3.87
N GLU A 76 0.50 -17.91 5.05
CA GLU A 76 0.87 -17.12 6.23
C GLU A 76 2.35 -17.31 6.57
N GLU A 77 2.84 -18.54 6.61
CA GLU A 77 4.26 -18.83 6.89
C GLU A 77 5.18 -18.26 5.82
N LEU A 78 4.79 -18.36 4.54
CA LEU A 78 5.55 -17.78 3.44
C LEU A 78 5.65 -16.26 3.54
N LEU A 79 4.55 -15.59 3.88
CA LEU A 79 4.53 -14.13 4.06
C LEU A 79 5.30 -13.71 5.31
N ILE A 80 5.16 -14.42 6.44
CA ILE A 80 5.98 -14.18 7.65
C ILE A 80 7.47 -14.34 7.32
N GLN A 81 7.84 -15.34 6.54
CA GLN A 81 9.22 -15.51 6.08
C GLN A 81 9.73 -14.31 5.27
N LYS A 82 8.88 -13.72 4.41
CA LYS A 82 9.22 -12.51 3.66
C LYS A 82 9.33 -11.28 4.56
N LEU A 83 8.39 -11.10 5.50
CA LEU A 83 8.47 -10.04 6.50
C LEU A 83 9.76 -10.13 7.31
N LYS A 84 10.15 -11.33 7.78
CA LYS A 84 11.41 -11.57 8.49
C LYS A 84 12.63 -11.10 7.69
N GLY A 85 12.63 -11.35 6.38
CA GLY A 85 13.69 -10.92 5.48
C GLY A 85 13.83 -9.40 5.34
N LEU A 86 12.73 -8.65 5.52
CA LEU A 86 12.71 -7.19 5.43
C LEU A 86 13.08 -6.49 6.74
N ARG A 87 13.17 -7.21 7.86
CA ARG A 87 13.35 -6.61 9.20
C ARG A 87 14.52 -5.63 9.26
N GLY A 88 15.64 -5.95 8.62
CA GLY A 88 16.84 -5.10 8.60
C GLY A 88 16.70 -3.81 7.77
N ASP A 89 15.72 -3.78 6.87
CA ASP A 89 15.46 -2.65 5.97
C ASP A 89 14.41 -1.67 6.54
N ILE A 90 13.73 -2.04 7.63
CA ILE A 90 12.70 -1.21 8.27
C ILE A 90 13.31 -0.41 9.42
N SER A 91 13.65 0.85 9.14
CA SER A 91 14.02 1.83 10.17
C SER A 91 12.76 2.39 10.87
N PRO A 92 12.89 3.06 12.03
CA PRO A 92 11.77 3.76 12.68
C PRO A 92 11.05 4.77 11.76
N ASP A 93 11.76 5.36 10.80
CA ASP A 93 11.23 6.35 9.85
C ASP A 93 10.64 5.75 8.59
N THR A 94 10.77 4.43 8.40
CA THR A 94 10.27 3.76 7.20
C THR A 94 8.74 3.82 7.18
N PRO A 95 8.12 4.46 6.17
CA PRO A 95 6.66 4.59 6.10
C PRO A 95 5.99 3.25 5.78
N LEU A 96 5.06 2.85 6.64
CA LEU A 96 4.15 1.74 6.47
C LEU A 96 2.74 2.30 6.33
N TYR A 97 2.02 1.95 5.27
CA TYR A 97 0.65 2.40 5.05
C TYR A 97 -0.31 1.30 5.44
N TYR A 98 -1.28 1.64 6.28
CA TYR A 98 -2.43 0.81 6.58
C TYR A 98 -3.63 1.36 5.82
N ASP A 99 -4.20 0.54 4.94
CA ASP A 99 -5.35 0.92 4.13
C ASP A 99 -6.46 -0.13 4.22
N LEU A 100 -7.70 0.37 4.29
CA LEU A 100 -8.91 -0.44 4.23
C LEU A 100 -9.49 -0.35 2.82
N VAL A 101 -9.66 -1.52 2.21
CA VAL A 101 -10.08 -1.62 0.83
C VAL A 101 -11.02 -2.80 0.65
N ASP A 102 -11.91 -2.73 -0.34
CA ASP A 102 -12.92 -3.74 -0.58
C ASP A 102 -12.72 -4.45 -1.94
N ILE A 103 -13.21 -5.68 -2.03
CA ILE A 103 -13.46 -6.39 -3.30
C ILE A 103 -14.97 -6.50 -3.50
N SER A 104 -15.48 -5.80 -4.51
CA SER A 104 -16.90 -5.85 -4.88
C SER A 104 -17.30 -7.18 -5.53
N LYS A 105 -18.46 -7.71 -5.14
CA LYS A 105 -19.15 -8.88 -5.72
C LYS A 105 -20.62 -8.59 -6.02
N LYS A 106 -20.93 -7.34 -6.42
CA LYS A 106 -22.29 -6.82 -6.68
C LYS A 106 -23.20 -7.73 -7.51
N HIS A 107 -22.67 -8.39 -8.54
CA HIS A 107 -23.48 -9.13 -9.53
C HIS A 107 -23.34 -10.65 -9.49
N THR A 108 -22.63 -11.22 -8.51
CA THR A 108 -22.28 -12.64 -8.53
C THR A 108 -22.99 -13.44 -7.45
N LYS A 109 -23.63 -14.56 -7.83
CA LYS A 109 -24.31 -15.49 -6.92
C LYS A 109 -23.42 -16.71 -6.63
N GLY A 110 -23.54 -17.27 -5.43
CA GLY A 110 -22.91 -18.55 -5.06
C GLY A 110 -21.45 -18.46 -4.57
N PHE A 111 -21.01 -17.29 -4.14
CA PHE A 111 -19.76 -17.12 -3.39
C PHE A 111 -20.06 -17.28 -1.89
N GLU A 112 -19.16 -17.95 -1.18
CA GLU A 112 -19.24 -18.13 0.28
C GLU A 112 -19.10 -16.79 0.99
N ASP A 113 -19.88 -16.59 2.05
CA ASP A 113 -19.75 -15.48 3.01
C ASP A 113 -19.62 -14.11 2.35
N VAL A 114 -20.39 -13.78 1.31
CA VAL A 114 -20.37 -12.42 0.76
C VAL A 114 -21.08 -11.47 1.73
N GLY A 115 -20.31 -10.59 2.37
CA GLY A 115 -20.77 -9.66 3.38
C GLY A 115 -21.13 -8.28 2.86
N ALA A 116 -21.56 -7.42 3.77
CA ALA A 116 -21.69 -5.99 3.51
C ALA A 116 -20.29 -5.35 3.46
N THR A 117 -20.10 -4.44 2.51
CA THR A 117 -18.88 -3.63 2.39
C THR A 117 -19.22 -2.16 2.25
N TRP A 118 -18.25 -1.27 2.42
CA TRP A 118 -18.39 0.15 2.06
C TRP A 118 -17.64 0.45 0.76
N ASP A 119 -18.35 0.77 -0.31
CA ASP A 119 -17.70 1.15 -1.57
C ASP A 119 -17.27 2.62 -1.48
N GLY A 120 -16.00 2.83 -1.08
CA GLY A 120 -15.42 4.17 -0.99
C GLY A 120 -15.34 4.93 -2.32
N SER A 121 -15.49 4.24 -3.47
CA SER A 121 -15.48 4.87 -4.79
C SER A 121 -16.85 5.38 -5.22
N GLU A 122 -17.92 4.67 -4.84
CA GLU A 122 -19.30 5.05 -5.13
C GLU A 122 -19.99 5.76 -3.95
N GLY A 123 -19.38 5.76 -2.76
CA GLY A 123 -19.92 6.37 -1.55
C GLY A 123 -21.17 5.67 -1.02
N ASN A 124 -21.38 4.39 -1.37
CA ASN A 124 -22.58 3.63 -1.06
C ASN A 124 -22.25 2.26 -0.45
N PRO A 125 -23.18 1.66 0.33
CA PRO A 125 -23.04 0.28 0.77
C PRO A 125 -22.89 -0.67 -0.42
N GLY A 126 -21.87 -1.51 -0.36
CA GLY A 126 -21.56 -2.55 -1.33
C GLY A 126 -21.80 -3.96 -0.77
N ARG A 127 -21.50 -4.95 -1.61
CA ARG A 127 -21.47 -6.36 -1.23
C ARG A 127 -20.17 -6.97 -1.71
N GLY A 128 -19.48 -7.71 -0.85
CA GLY A 128 -18.14 -8.17 -1.17
C GLY A 128 -17.37 -8.70 0.03
N TYR A 129 -16.06 -8.49 -0.04
CA TYR A 129 -15.11 -8.80 1.03
C TYR A 129 -14.30 -7.55 1.36
N GLU A 130 -13.88 -7.46 2.61
CA GLU A 130 -13.00 -6.39 3.09
C GLU A 130 -11.55 -6.90 3.09
N ILE A 131 -10.59 -5.99 2.93
CA ILE A 131 -9.17 -6.25 2.95
C ILE A 131 -8.49 -5.18 3.80
N ILE A 132 -7.67 -5.64 4.73
CA ILE A 132 -6.63 -4.81 5.33
C ILE A 132 -5.37 -4.98 4.48
N ASP A 133 -4.93 -3.92 3.83
CA ASP A 133 -3.66 -3.85 3.12
C ASP A 133 -2.62 -3.15 4.01
N VAL A 134 -1.44 -3.75 4.10
CA VAL A 134 -0.27 -3.10 4.67
C VAL A 134 0.82 -3.08 3.63
N SER A 135 1.31 -1.89 3.32
CA SER A 135 2.40 -1.69 2.36
C SER A 135 3.53 -0.88 2.98
N VAL A 136 4.72 -0.99 2.37
CA VAL A 136 5.90 -0.19 2.72
C VAL A 136 6.31 0.65 1.53
N LEU A 137 6.77 1.88 1.80
CA LEU A 137 7.37 2.71 0.78
C LEU A 137 8.90 2.66 0.83
N GLN A 138 9.51 2.11 -0.21
CA GLN A 138 10.96 2.10 -0.38
C GLN A 138 11.34 2.75 -1.71
N LYS A 139 12.16 3.81 -1.67
CA LYS A 139 12.68 4.50 -2.87
C LYS A 139 11.59 4.75 -3.94
N ASP A 140 10.45 5.28 -3.51
CA ASP A 140 9.25 5.55 -4.33
C ASP A 140 8.47 4.34 -4.88
N CYS A 141 8.87 3.12 -4.52
CA CYS A 141 8.10 1.90 -4.77
C CYS A 141 7.27 1.57 -3.54
N ALA A 142 5.93 1.61 -3.66
CA ALA A 142 5.05 1.01 -2.68
C ALA A 142 5.03 -0.51 -2.92
N THR A 143 5.32 -1.28 -1.87
CA THR A 143 5.34 -2.74 -1.89
C THR A 143 4.37 -3.28 -0.86
N THR A 144 3.44 -4.12 -1.30
CA THR A 144 2.50 -4.78 -0.42
C THR A 144 3.23 -5.78 0.48
N LEU A 145 3.12 -5.61 1.79
CA LEU A 145 3.68 -6.52 2.78
C LEU A 145 2.68 -7.59 3.17
N TRP A 146 1.42 -7.22 3.32
CA TRP A 146 0.37 -8.11 3.77
C TRP A 146 -1.00 -7.71 3.23
N ARG A 147 -1.83 -8.71 2.90
CA ARG A 147 -3.26 -8.53 2.61
C ARG A 147 -4.06 -9.51 3.45
N HIS A 148 -4.86 -8.96 4.36
CA HIS A 148 -5.76 -9.74 5.18
C HIS A 148 -7.18 -9.56 4.67
N LEU A 149 -7.59 -10.46 3.76
CA LEU A 149 -8.97 -10.51 3.28
C LEU A 149 -9.84 -11.21 4.31
N TYR A 150 -10.98 -10.60 4.63
CA TYR A 150 -11.99 -11.14 5.54
C TYR A 150 -13.39 -10.79 5.05
N SER A 151 -14.39 -11.46 5.62
CA SER A 151 -15.79 -11.13 5.37
C SER A 151 -16.49 -10.70 6.66
N THR A 152 -17.41 -9.75 6.54
CA THR A 152 -18.33 -9.42 7.63
C THR A 152 -19.40 -10.50 7.85
N ALA A 153 -19.56 -11.43 6.90
CA ALA A 153 -20.49 -12.56 6.97
C ALA A 153 -19.82 -13.90 7.30
N GLU A 154 -18.48 -13.96 7.43
CA GLU A 154 -17.82 -15.22 7.78
C GLU A 154 -18.05 -15.59 9.24
N GLU A 155 -18.13 -16.90 9.50
CA GLU A 155 -18.27 -17.41 10.86
C GLU A 155 -17.08 -16.94 11.74
N GLY A 156 -17.41 -16.43 12.92
CA GLY A 156 -16.41 -15.93 13.87
C GLY A 156 -15.89 -14.52 13.60
N TYR A 157 -16.39 -13.82 12.57
CA TYR A 157 -16.16 -12.38 12.43
C TYR A 157 -16.70 -11.62 13.64
N LYS A 158 -15.88 -10.72 14.19
CA LYS A 158 -16.24 -9.89 15.36
C LYS A 158 -16.28 -8.41 15.02
N SER A 159 -15.19 -7.88 14.46
CA SER A 159 -15.08 -6.50 14.03
C SER A 159 -13.81 -6.30 13.20
N GLU A 160 -13.76 -5.23 12.43
CA GLU A 160 -12.57 -4.77 11.69
C GLU A 160 -11.34 -4.59 12.62
N LEU A 161 -11.56 -4.10 13.85
CA LEU A 161 -10.50 -3.95 14.86
C LEU A 161 -9.88 -5.28 15.28
N GLU A 162 -10.69 -6.35 15.36
CA GLU A 162 -10.18 -7.69 15.67
C GLU A 162 -9.42 -8.29 14.48
N GLU A 163 -9.84 -8.01 13.25
CA GLU A 163 -9.09 -8.40 12.05
C GLU A 163 -7.75 -7.66 11.95
N MET A 164 -7.71 -6.37 12.31
CA MET A 164 -6.46 -5.63 12.46
C MET A 164 -5.54 -6.26 13.51
N ARG A 165 -6.08 -6.62 14.69
CA ARG A 165 -5.30 -7.29 15.75
C ARG A 165 -4.69 -8.62 15.29
N LYS A 166 -5.48 -9.45 14.59
CA LYS A 166 -4.99 -10.70 13.98
C LYS A 166 -3.85 -10.43 13.00
N MET A 167 -4.02 -9.43 12.12
CA MET A 167 -3.00 -9.04 11.15
C MET A 167 -1.70 -8.59 11.85
N LEU A 168 -1.78 -7.72 12.85
CA LEU A 168 -0.61 -7.21 13.59
C LEU A 168 0.21 -8.33 14.26
N THR A 169 -0.45 -9.43 14.67
CA THR A 169 0.22 -10.58 15.27
C THR A 169 1.26 -11.19 14.32
N TYR A 170 1.00 -11.22 13.00
CA TYR A 170 1.97 -11.73 12.02
C TYR A 170 3.22 -10.85 11.91
N PHE A 171 3.05 -9.53 11.98
CA PHE A 171 4.16 -8.58 12.00
C PHE A 171 4.98 -8.72 13.28
N GLN A 172 4.32 -8.87 14.43
CA GLN A 172 5.02 -9.13 15.70
C GLN A 172 5.80 -10.44 15.68
N ILE A 173 5.22 -11.53 15.15
CA ILE A 173 5.93 -12.81 14.98
C ILE A 173 7.16 -12.65 14.05
N ALA A 174 7.03 -11.83 13.00
CA ALA A 174 8.11 -11.63 12.03
C ALA A 174 9.25 -10.76 12.57
N TRP A 175 8.93 -9.71 13.33
CA TRP A 175 9.89 -8.66 13.69
C TRP A 175 10.23 -8.59 15.18
N GLY A 176 9.52 -9.34 16.03
CA GLY A 176 9.65 -9.27 17.49
C GLY A 176 9.04 -8.00 18.10
N GLY A 177 8.16 -7.33 17.36
CA GLY A 177 7.56 -6.03 17.67
C GLY A 177 6.93 -5.42 16.42
N LEU A 178 6.41 -4.20 16.51
CA LEU A 178 5.92 -3.45 15.36
C LEU A 178 6.96 -2.38 15.00
N LEU A 179 7.55 -2.51 13.80
CA LEU A 179 8.60 -1.62 13.31
C LEU A 179 8.02 -0.55 12.38
N GLY A 180 8.83 0.46 12.07
CA GLY A 180 8.52 1.54 11.14
C GLY A 180 7.46 2.52 11.65
N SER A 181 7.10 3.47 10.79
CA SER A 181 6.11 4.52 11.06
C SER A 181 4.82 4.19 10.31
N TRP A 182 3.76 3.86 11.06
CA TRP A 182 2.47 3.44 10.51
C TRP A 182 1.58 4.65 10.22
N TYR A 183 1.09 4.77 9.00
CA TYR A 183 0.25 5.86 8.55
C TYR A 183 -1.15 5.34 8.21
N PHE A 184 -2.16 6.02 8.75
CA PHE A 184 -3.57 5.69 8.60
C PHE A 184 -4.32 6.91 8.03
N ASP A 185 -5.32 6.66 7.18
CA ASP A 185 -6.15 7.71 6.61
C ASP A 185 -7.24 8.22 7.57
N GLU A 186 -8.07 9.14 7.07
CA GLU A 186 -9.15 9.75 7.86
C GLU A 186 -10.34 8.82 8.13
N GLY A 187 -10.50 7.74 7.35
CA GLY A 187 -11.48 6.69 7.64
C GLY A 187 -11.08 5.83 8.85
N ASN A 188 -9.83 5.94 9.27
CA ASN A 188 -9.27 5.23 10.41
C ASN A 188 -9.21 6.07 11.71
N ASP A 189 -9.73 7.30 11.70
CA ASP A 189 -9.84 8.13 12.91
C ASP A 189 -10.87 7.55 13.91
N SER A 190 -10.37 6.66 14.78
CA SER A 190 -11.17 6.00 15.81
C SER A 190 -10.37 5.87 17.11
N ASN A 191 -10.98 6.26 18.23
CA ASN A 191 -10.38 6.08 19.56
C ASN A 191 -9.96 4.63 19.77
N LYS A 192 -10.75 3.64 19.33
CA LYS A 192 -10.40 2.22 19.50
C LYS A 192 -9.13 1.82 18.73
N LYS A 193 -8.90 2.40 17.55
CA LYS A 193 -7.68 2.18 16.75
C LYS A 193 -6.48 2.85 17.40
N ILE A 194 -6.64 4.08 17.88
CA ILE A 194 -5.61 4.79 18.66
C ILE A 194 -5.21 3.96 19.88
N GLU A 195 -6.17 3.50 20.67
CA GLU A 195 -5.94 2.64 21.84
C GLU A 195 -5.25 1.31 21.48
N LEU A 196 -5.58 0.73 20.33
CA LEU A 196 -4.94 -0.48 19.82
C LEU A 196 -3.47 -0.22 19.47
N CYS A 197 -3.20 0.86 18.74
CA CYS A 197 -1.84 1.26 18.36
C CYS A 197 -0.98 1.54 19.60
N LEU A 198 -1.52 2.27 20.58
CA LEU A 198 -0.86 2.53 21.85
C LEU A 198 -0.60 1.24 22.64
N SER A 199 -1.56 0.31 22.67
CA SER A 199 -1.41 -0.97 23.36
C SER A 199 -0.31 -1.87 22.76
N HIS A 200 0.06 -1.65 21.50
CA HIS A 200 1.11 -2.40 20.81
C HIS A 200 2.38 -1.57 20.62
N GLU A 201 2.48 -0.42 21.28
CA GLU A 201 3.65 0.48 21.22
C GLU A 201 4.02 0.87 19.78
N MET A 202 3.01 1.04 18.93
CA MET A 202 3.21 1.43 17.53
C MET A 202 3.65 2.88 17.42
N THR A 203 4.64 3.16 16.57
CA THR A 203 4.83 4.50 16.01
C THR A 203 3.77 4.69 14.93
N PHE A 204 2.75 5.48 15.22
CA PHE A 204 1.61 5.71 14.32
C PHE A 204 1.36 7.19 14.04
N THR A 205 0.75 7.45 12.89
CA THR A 205 0.20 8.73 12.46
C THR A 205 -1.17 8.49 11.83
N ILE A 206 -2.23 9.04 12.42
CA ILE A 206 -3.60 8.94 11.91
C ILE A 206 -4.03 10.32 11.43
N ARG A 207 -4.52 10.42 10.19
CA ARG A 207 -5.18 11.65 9.73
C ARG A 207 -6.51 11.80 10.46
N MET A 208 -6.69 12.93 11.12
CA MET A 208 -7.91 13.24 11.85
C MET A 208 -9.03 13.61 10.87
N ASN A 209 -10.23 13.11 11.12
CA ASN A 209 -11.39 13.43 10.32
C ASN A 209 -11.96 14.79 10.78
N VAL A 210 -11.68 15.85 10.02
CA VAL A 210 -12.10 17.23 10.34
C VAL A 210 -13.40 17.66 9.65
N ASN A 211 -14.26 16.71 9.28
CA ASN A 211 -15.58 17.00 8.72
C ASN A 211 -16.52 17.69 9.73
N ARG A 212 -17.61 18.28 9.24
CA ARG A 212 -18.63 18.98 10.04
C ARG A 212 -19.19 18.02 11.10
N GLY A 213 -18.71 18.14 12.33
CA GLY A 213 -19.02 17.26 13.47
C GLY A 213 -17.81 16.90 14.33
N ASN A 214 -16.64 16.67 13.73
CA ASN A 214 -15.40 16.29 14.44
C ASN A 214 -14.33 17.40 14.51
N GLN A 215 -14.55 18.53 13.83
CA GLN A 215 -13.64 19.68 13.83
C GLN A 215 -13.38 20.28 15.22
N ASP A 216 -14.31 20.11 16.16
CA ASP A 216 -14.25 20.67 17.52
C ASP A 216 -13.82 19.62 18.56
N ARG A 217 -13.07 18.58 18.16
CA ARG A 217 -12.58 17.55 19.09
C ARG A 217 -11.82 18.22 20.23
N ILE A 218 -12.25 17.94 21.47
CA ILE A 218 -11.59 18.47 22.67
C ILE A 218 -10.31 17.67 22.93
N ILE A 219 -9.21 18.40 23.09
CA ILE A 219 -7.88 17.87 23.36
C ILE A 219 -7.40 18.41 24.70
N GLU A 220 -6.63 17.62 25.44
CA GLU A 220 -6.01 18.01 26.72
C GLU A 220 -4.55 18.40 26.46
N LEU A 221 -4.14 19.57 26.92
CA LEU A 221 -2.77 20.07 26.86
C LEU A 221 -1.95 19.60 28.07
N PRO A 222 -0.60 19.69 28.04
CA PRO A 222 0.25 19.25 29.15
C PRO A 222 -0.01 19.95 30.50
N ASP A 223 -0.54 21.17 30.48
CA ASP A 223 -0.93 21.96 31.66
C ASP A 223 -2.34 21.60 32.20
N GLY A 224 -3.04 20.68 31.54
CA GLY A 224 -4.40 20.26 31.88
C GLY A 224 -5.50 21.09 31.23
N GLU A 225 -5.17 22.12 30.44
CA GLU A 225 -6.15 22.89 29.68
C GLU A 225 -6.86 21.99 28.66
N ARG A 226 -8.18 22.18 28.51
CA ARG A 226 -8.99 21.45 27.53
C ARG A 226 -9.50 22.41 26.48
N VAL A 227 -9.02 22.24 25.26
CA VAL A 227 -9.26 23.18 24.15
C VAL A 227 -9.80 22.44 22.94
N LYS A 228 -10.45 23.16 22.03
CA LYS A 228 -10.82 22.58 20.74
C LYS A 228 -9.56 22.45 19.88
N MET A 229 -9.38 21.28 19.26
CA MET A 229 -8.24 20.99 18.39
C MET A 229 -7.96 22.11 17.37
N MET A 230 -9.00 22.59 16.69
CA MET A 230 -8.82 23.59 15.62
C MET A 230 -8.52 25.01 16.13
N GLU A 231 -8.70 25.30 17.43
CA GLU A 231 -8.34 26.60 18.03
C GLU A 231 -6.84 26.70 18.34
N LEU A 232 -6.12 25.57 18.33
CA LEU A 232 -4.66 25.52 18.49
C LEU A 232 -3.93 25.90 17.20
N TRP A 233 -4.57 25.71 16.04
CA TRP A 233 -4.01 26.11 14.75
C TRP A 233 -4.01 27.64 14.61
N GLY A 234 -2.88 28.20 14.14
CA GLY A 234 -2.69 29.65 14.03
C GLY A 234 -1.54 30.15 14.91
N GLU A 235 -1.67 31.31 15.52
CA GLU A 235 -0.59 31.96 16.29
C GLU A 235 -0.10 31.15 17.51
N LYS A 236 -0.91 30.20 17.98
CA LYS A 236 -0.64 29.42 19.19
C LYS A 236 0.31 28.23 18.98
N ALA A 237 0.45 27.73 17.75
CA ALA A 237 1.23 26.54 17.46
C ALA A 237 2.61 26.88 16.89
N GLN A 238 3.62 26.09 17.27
CA GLN A 238 4.95 26.13 16.63
C GLN A 238 4.81 25.79 15.16
N GLY A 239 5.58 26.41 14.27
CA GLY A 239 5.46 26.10 12.85
C GLY A 239 6.57 26.57 11.94
N MET A 240 6.52 26.06 10.71
CA MET A 240 7.41 26.41 9.62
C MET A 240 6.66 26.52 8.29
N THR A 241 7.34 27.09 7.30
CA THR A 241 6.83 27.20 5.95
C THR A 241 7.80 26.55 4.97
N MET A 242 7.30 25.59 4.19
CA MET A 242 8.08 24.90 3.18
C MET A 242 7.44 24.99 1.79
N TRP A 243 8.26 24.84 0.75
CA TRP A 243 7.78 24.82 -0.64
C TRP A 243 7.59 23.38 -1.14
N GLN A 244 6.37 23.05 -1.57
CA GLN A 244 6.13 21.82 -2.31
C GLN A 244 6.29 22.06 -3.81
N SER A 245 7.21 21.33 -4.45
CA SER A 245 7.33 21.32 -5.92
C SER A 245 6.37 20.29 -6.53
N LYS A 246 5.52 20.71 -7.49
CA LYS A 246 4.76 19.75 -8.30
C LYS A 246 5.63 19.12 -9.41
N ARG A 247 5.25 17.92 -9.86
CA ARG A 247 5.84 17.18 -11.01
C ARG A 247 6.02 18.02 -12.29
N LYS A 248 5.30 19.14 -12.45
CA LYS A 248 5.58 20.17 -13.46
C LYS A 248 6.29 21.33 -12.76
N LYS A 249 7.55 21.59 -13.14
CA LYS A 249 8.51 22.57 -12.59
C LYS A 249 8.03 24.03 -12.37
N LYS A 250 6.75 24.37 -12.56
CA LYS A 250 6.23 25.76 -12.49
C LYS A 250 5.24 26.07 -11.36
N ASP A 251 4.63 25.07 -10.72
CA ASP A 251 3.70 25.32 -9.59
C ASP A 251 4.36 24.87 -8.29
N LYS A 252 4.87 25.83 -7.52
CA LYS A 252 5.21 25.62 -6.11
C LYS A 252 3.99 25.99 -5.28
N ARG A 253 3.65 25.17 -4.28
CA ARG A 253 2.66 25.55 -3.26
C ARG A 253 3.36 25.78 -1.94
N LEU A 254 2.95 26.84 -1.27
CA LEU A 254 3.32 27.04 0.12
C LEU A 254 2.66 25.95 0.98
N VAL A 255 3.42 25.37 1.90
CA VAL A 255 2.91 24.45 2.91
C VAL A 255 3.31 24.99 4.28
N GLN A 256 2.32 25.31 5.09
CA GLN A 256 2.51 25.68 6.48
C GLN A 256 2.32 24.44 7.34
N LEU A 257 3.35 24.11 8.11
CA LEU A 257 3.31 23.04 9.08
C LEU A 257 3.30 23.65 10.46
N GLN A 258 2.38 23.19 11.30
CA GLN A 258 2.34 23.53 12.71
C GLN A 258 2.19 22.28 13.55
N TRP A 259 2.69 22.30 14.78
CA TRP A 259 2.54 21.16 15.69
C TRP A 259 2.36 21.59 17.13
N GLU A 260 1.69 20.73 17.90
CA GLU A 260 1.42 20.94 19.33
C GLU A 260 1.48 19.62 20.09
N LYS A 261 2.02 19.65 21.31
CA LYS A 261 2.08 18.49 22.19
C LYS A 261 0.77 18.38 22.96
N ILE A 262 0.21 17.18 23.02
CA ILE A 262 -1.05 16.91 23.69
C ILE A 262 -0.92 15.73 24.66
N VAL A 263 -1.89 15.60 25.55
CA VAL A 263 -2.01 14.48 26.48
C VAL A 263 -3.18 13.59 26.09
N TRP A 264 -2.89 12.32 25.87
CA TRP A 264 -3.88 11.29 25.61
C TRP A 264 -3.99 10.34 26.80
N LYS A 265 -5.19 9.94 27.21
CA LYS A 265 -5.39 9.01 28.33
C LYS A 265 -5.47 7.58 27.80
N HIS A 266 -4.43 6.80 28.01
CA HIS A 266 -4.36 5.38 27.65
C HIS A 266 -4.36 4.53 28.93
N LYS A 267 -5.36 3.66 29.11
CA LYS A 267 -5.48 2.79 30.31
C LYS A 267 -5.34 3.57 31.63
N GLY A 268 -5.90 4.77 31.68
CA GLY A 268 -5.86 5.66 32.85
C GLY A 268 -4.52 6.39 33.05
N LYS A 269 -3.53 6.20 32.17
CA LYS A 269 -2.22 6.89 32.24
C LYS A 269 -2.15 7.98 31.16
N PRO A 270 -1.57 9.16 31.47
CA PRO A 270 -1.29 10.17 30.45
C PRO A 270 -0.15 9.70 29.55
N VAL A 271 -0.38 9.77 28.24
CA VAL A 271 0.58 9.46 27.18
C VAL A 271 0.72 10.70 26.29
N PRO A 272 1.95 11.21 26.08
CA PRO A 272 2.14 12.35 25.19
C PRO A 272 1.92 11.91 23.74
N LEU A 273 1.10 12.66 23.01
CA LEU A 273 0.95 12.58 21.55
C LEU A 273 1.19 13.97 20.95
N TYR A 274 1.25 14.05 19.63
CA TYR A 274 1.42 15.30 18.92
C TYR A 274 0.35 15.46 17.85
N LEU A 275 -0.17 16.68 17.74
CA LEU A 275 -0.96 17.11 16.61
C LEU A 275 -0.05 17.81 15.61
N VAL A 276 -0.23 17.54 14.33
CA VAL A 276 0.46 18.23 13.24
C VAL A 276 -0.58 18.75 12.25
N TRP A 277 -0.66 20.07 12.11
CA TRP A 277 -1.47 20.74 11.10
C TRP A 277 -0.63 20.96 9.85
N CYS A 278 -1.18 20.58 8.70
CA CYS A 278 -0.61 20.84 7.40
C CYS A 278 -1.60 21.64 6.57
N HIS A 279 -1.32 22.92 6.37
CA HIS A 279 -2.08 23.78 5.48
C HIS A 279 -1.33 23.99 4.19
N ARG A 280 -1.91 23.56 3.06
CA ARG A 280 -1.35 23.82 1.74
C ARG A 280 -2.08 25.01 1.12
N GLU A 281 -1.33 25.85 0.44
CA GLU A 281 -1.87 26.98 -0.30
C GLU A 281 -3.01 26.55 -1.23
N GLY A 282 -4.16 27.21 -1.07
CA GLY A 282 -5.40 26.94 -1.80
C GLY A 282 -6.32 25.88 -1.17
N ASP A 283 -5.88 25.15 -0.14
CA ASP A 283 -6.78 24.26 0.61
C ASP A 283 -7.59 25.11 1.62
N PRO A 284 -8.91 24.87 1.77
CA PRO A 284 -9.76 25.71 2.62
C PRO A 284 -9.46 25.56 4.12
N ARG A 285 -8.89 24.43 4.54
CA ARG A 285 -8.55 24.09 5.93
C ARG A 285 -7.32 23.19 5.96
N PRO A 286 -6.55 23.17 7.07
CA PRO A 286 -5.42 22.25 7.22
C PRO A 286 -5.90 20.80 7.33
N ALA A 287 -5.08 19.87 6.83
CA ALA A 287 -5.13 18.49 7.26
C ALA A 287 -4.52 18.39 8.66
N VAL A 288 -5.11 17.61 9.55
CA VAL A 288 -4.61 17.42 10.92
C VAL A 288 -4.22 15.97 11.11
N PHE A 289 -3.05 15.74 11.70
CA PHE A 289 -2.51 14.41 11.97
C PHE A 289 -2.28 14.25 13.46
N LEU A 290 -2.75 13.14 14.03
CA LEU A 290 -2.40 12.72 15.37
C LEU A 290 -1.28 11.69 15.28
N THR A 291 -0.15 11.93 15.94
CA THR A 291 1.01 11.04 15.91
C THR A 291 1.54 10.74 17.30
N SER A 292 2.05 9.52 17.48
CA SER A 292 2.83 9.11 18.66
C SER A 292 4.30 9.43 18.54
N ARG A 293 4.75 9.87 17.35
CA ARG A 293 6.10 10.37 17.15
C ARG A 293 6.28 11.67 17.93
N THR A 294 7.40 11.78 18.64
CA THR A 294 7.80 13.05 19.25
C THR A 294 8.14 14.06 18.16
N ILE A 295 7.49 15.23 18.19
CA ILE A 295 7.78 16.35 17.29
C ILE A 295 8.41 17.47 18.09
N THR A 296 9.69 17.71 17.89
CA THR A 296 10.47 18.76 18.56
C THR A 296 10.85 19.91 17.64
N ASP A 297 10.77 19.69 16.34
CA ASP A 297 11.32 20.57 15.33
C ASP A 297 10.60 20.41 13.98
N GLU A 298 11.05 21.24 13.05
CA GLU A 298 10.58 21.27 11.67
C GLU A 298 10.80 19.94 10.93
N GLU A 299 11.90 19.25 11.20
CA GLU A 299 12.23 17.97 10.55
C GLU A 299 11.21 16.89 10.94
N GLY A 300 10.87 16.80 12.23
CA GLY A 300 9.83 15.92 12.73
C GLY A 300 8.48 16.18 12.05
N ALA A 301 8.05 17.43 11.97
CA ALA A 301 6.79 17.80 11.32
C ALA A 301 6.82 17.51 9.80
N SER A 302 7.96 17.75 9.14
CA SER A 302 8.18 17.44 7.73
C SER A 302 8.09 15.94 7.44
N LEU A 303 8.59 15.09 8.34
CA LEU A 303 8.47 13.63 8.21
C LEU A 303 7.02 13.16 8.26
N ILE A 304 6.18 13.78 9.10
CA ILE A 304 4.74 13.50 9.12
C ILE A 304 4.11 13.87 7.78
N TYR A 305 4.41 15.07 7.29
CA TYR A 305 3.94 15.55 5.99
C TYR A 305 4.34 14.62 4.84
N HIS A 306 5.63 14.36 4.69
CA HIS A 306 6.14 13.54 3.59
C HIS A 306 5.68 12.08 3.71
N GLY A 307 5.71 11.50 4.91
CA GLY A 307 5.21 10.15 5.14
C GLY A 307 3.75 10.01 4.72
N TYR A 308 2.86 10.89 5.19
CA TYR A 308 1.44 10.77 4.85
C TYR A 308 1.14 11.06 3.38
N PHE A 309 1.67 12.15 2.80
CA PHE A 309 1.32 12.50 1.42
C PHE A 309 1.98 11.61 0.37
N ASN A 310 3.01 10.85 0.73
CA ASN A 310 3.56 9.80 -0.12
C ASN A 310 2.66 8.54 -0.18
N ARG A 311 1.68 8.38 0.73
CA ARG A 311 0.67 7.31 0.67
C ARG A 311 -0.11 7.30 -0.65
N GLY A 312 -0.28 8.44 -1.32
CA GLY A 312 -0.94 8.49 -2.64
C GLY A 312 -0.26 7.61 -3.71
N LYS A 313 1.00 7.18 -3.50
CA LYS A 313 1.68 6.18 -4.35
C LYS A 313 1.16 4.76 -4.11
N GLU A 314 0.83 4.41 -2.87
CA GLU A 314 0.14 3.17 -2.50
C GLU A 314 -1.23 3.13 -3.17
N GLU A 315 -2.04 4.18 -2.99
CA GLU A 315 -3.43 4.19 -3.47
C GLU A 315 -3.48 4.02 -5.01
N ALA A 316 -2.53 4.62 -5.71
CA ALA A 316 -2.35 4.46 -7.14
C ALA A 316 -1.95 3.03 -7.53
N GLY A 317 -1.19 2.32 -6.68
CA GLY A 317 -0.84 0.91 -6.81
C GLY A 317 -2.04 -0.01 -6.55
N PHE A 318 -2.76 0.17 -5.44
CA PHE A 318 -3.93 -0.64 -5.12
C PHE A 318 -5.06 -0.47 -6.16
N LYS A 319 -5.33 0.76 -6.64
CA LYS A 319 -6.26 0.98 -7.76
C LYS A 319 -5.85 0.22 -9.01
N GLN A 320 -4.54 0.06 -9.27
CA GLN A 320 -4.08 -0.79 -10.38
C GLN A 320 -4.35 -2.26 -10.11
N ASP A 321 -4.11 -2.75 -8.89
CA ASP A 321 -4.36 -4.14 -8.54
C ASP A 321 -5.85 -4.49 -8.61
N LYS A 322 -6.72 -3.65 -8.03
CA LYS A 322 -8.19 -3.83 -8.03
C LYS A 322 -8.74 -3.91 -9.46
N PHE A 323 -8.40 -2.93 -10.31
CA PHE A 323 -8.98 -2.84 -11.67
C PHE A 323 -8.23 -3.63 -12.74
N LYS A 324 -6.89 -3.69 -12.70
CA LYS A 324 -6.07 -4.24 -13.79
C LYS A 324 -5.62 -5.65 -13.54
N LEU A 325 -5.22 -5.98 -12.30
CA LEU A 325 -4.93 -7.37 -11.93
C LEU A 325 -6.20 -8.20 -11.70
N GLY A 326 -7.37 -7.57 -11.81
CA GLY A 326 -8.66 -8.26 -11.81
C GLY A 326 -8.98 -8.93 -10.48
N MET A 327 -8.59 -8.34 -9.35
CA MET A 327 -8.94 -8.88 -8.02
C MET A 327 -10.46 -9.00 -7.84
N GLU A 328 -11.24 -8.07 -8.39
CA GLU A 328 -12.71 -8.18 -8.43
C GLU A 328 -13.21 -9.28 -9.38
N LYS A 329 -12.42 -9.64 -10.39
CA LYS A 329 -12.73 -10.71 -11.35
C LYS A 329 -12.40 -12.11 -10.82
N VAL A 330 -11.94 -12.27 -9.58
CA VAL A 330 -11.73 -13.60 -8.97
C VAL A 330 -13.06 -14.36 -8.96
N GLN A 331 -13.05 -15.56 -9.54
CA GLN A 331 -14.23 -16.43 -9.68
C GLN A 331 -14.22 -17.63 -8.71
N LEU A 332 -13.32 -17.63 -7.73
CA LEU A 332 -13.27 -18.65 -6.69
C LEU A 332 -14.46 -18.47 -5.76
N ARG A 333 -15.34 -19.48 -5.70
CA ARG A 333 -16.51 -19.47 -4.82
C ARG A 333 -16.15 -19.59 -3.34
N SER A 334 -15.05 -20.30 -3.05
CA SER A 334 -14.61 -20.48 -1.68
C SER A 334 -13.90 -19.24 -1.13
N LEU A 335 -14.33 -18.79 0.05
CA LEU A 335 -13.71 -17.67 0.74
C LEU A 335 -12.25 -18.00 1.08
N HIS A 336 -11.99 -19.19 1.63
CA HIS A 336 -10.64 -19.63 1.99
C HIS A 336 -9.70 -19.60 0.76
N LYS A 337 -10.09 -20.20 -0.36
CA LYS A 337 -9.28 -20.17 -1.60
C LYS A 337 -9.04 -18.75 -2.10
N THR A 338 -10.03 -17.87 -1.96
CA THR A 338 -9.90 -16.45 -2.31
C THR A 338 -8.86 -15.75 -1.43
N LYS A 339 -8.91 -15.95 -0.11
CA LYS A 339 -7.89 -15.45 0.84
C LYS A 339 -6.49 -15.93 0.46
N GLN A 340 -6.34 -17.21 0.14
CA GLN A 340 -5.06 -17.81 -0.24
C GLN A 340 -4.53 -17.22 -1.56
N LEU A 341 -5.41 -17.04 -2.55
CA LEU A 341 -5.04 -16.41 -3.83
C LEU A 341 -4.58 -14.95 -3.63
N MET A 342 -5.24 -14.17 -2.76
CA MET A 342 -4.80 -12.80 -2.45
C MET A 342 -3.41 -12.74 -1.84
N LYS A 343 -3.00 -13.76 -1.07
CA LYS A 343 -1.63 -13.84 -0.56
C LYS A 343 -0.62 -14.20 -1.65
N VAL A 344 -1.01 -14.99 -2.66
CA VAL A 344 -0.17 -15.23 -3.85
C VAL A 344 0.07 -13.92 -4.60
N TYR A 345 -0.94 -13.04 -4.63
CA TYR A 345 -0.80 -11.68 -5.16
C TYR A 345 0.25 -10.85 -4.43
N VAL A 346 0.24 -10.88 -3.10
CA VAL A 346 1.26 -10.20 -2.30
C VAL A 346 2.66 -10.68 -2.69
N LEU A 347 2.86 -11.99 -2.86
CA LEU A 347 4.15 -12.53 -3.31
C LEU A 347 4.55 -12.07 -4.72
N VAL A 348 3.59 -11.91 -5.62
CA VAL A 348 3.85 -11.36 -6.97
C VAL A 348 4.22 -9.89 -6.89
N ASP A 349 3.50 -9.07 -6.12
CA ASP A 349 3.82 -7.65 -5.96
C ASP A 349 5.22 -7.46 -5.34
N GLN A 350 5.55 -8.23 -4.29
CA GLN A 350 6.88 -8.24 -3.69
C GLN A 350 7.99 -8.62 -4.69
N LEU A 351 7.75 -9.62 -5.54
CA LEU A 351 8.69 -9.98 -6.61
C LEU A 351 8.86 -8.81 -7.60
N LEU A 352 7.77 -8.21 -8.06
CA LEU A 352 7.83 -7.10 -9.01
C LEU A 352 8.51 -5.86 -8.42
N SER A 353 8.22 -5.52 -7.17
CA SER A 353 8.90 -4.46 -6.44
C SER A 353 10.38 -4.74 -6.25
N LYS A 354 10.76 -5.97 -5.89
CA LYS A 354 12.17 -6.36 -5.81
C LYS A 354 12.89 -6.12 -7.14
N ILE A 355 12.31 -6.59 -8.25
CA ILE A 355 12.87 -6.38 -9.59
C ILE A 355 13.02 -4.87 -9.87
N TYR A 356 12.00 -4.07 -9.56
CA TYR A 356 12.05 -2.63 -9.76
C TYR A 356 13.17 -1.96 -8.95
N LEU A 357 13.27 -2.27 -7.67
CA LEU A 357 14.28 -1.72 -6.77
C LEU A 357 15.69 -2.11 -7.22
N THR A 358 15.92 -3.36 -7.63
CA THR A 358 17.22 -3.80 -8.17
C THR A 358 17.59 -3.03 -9.44
N ILE A 359 16.65 -2.84 -10.38
CA ILE A 359 16.94 -2.06 -11.59
C ILE A 359 17.23 -0.59 -11.22
N LEU A 360 16.50 -0.02 -10.26
CA LEU A 360 16.73 1.35 -9.78
C LEU A 360 18.13 1.50 -9.14
N GLU A 361 18.57 0.52 -8.36
CA GLU A 361 19.91 0.48 -7.76
C GLU A 361 21.01 0.38 -8.80
N MET A 362 20.84 -0.49 -9.80
CA MET A 362 21.78 -0.56 -10.93
C MET A 362 21.85 0.77 -11.68
N GLY A 363 20.71 1.45 -11.87
CA GLY A 363 20.65 2.77 -12.46
C GLY A 363 21.45 3.81 -11.64
N ASN A 364 21.24 3.84 -10.32
CA ASN A 364 21.97 4.73 -9.40
C ASN A 364 23.49 4.46 -9.47
N PHE A 365 23.90 3.20 -9.44
CA PHE A 365 25.31 2.82 -9.52
C PHE A 365 25.96 3.31 -10.82
N ILE A 366 25.29 3.12 -11.97
CA ILE A 366 25.77 3.61 -13.26
C ILE A 366 25.87 5.15 -13.25
N TYR A 367 24.89 5.83 -12.66
CA TYR A 367 24.92 7.28 -12.53
C TYR A 367 26.10 7.76 -11.68
N ASP A 368 26.35 7.14 -10.54
CA ASP A 368 27.46 7.49 -9.66
C ASP A 368 28.82 7.22 -10.32
N LEU A 369 28.94 6.12 -11.07
CA LEU A 369 30.12 5.81 -11.87
C LEU A 369 30.39 6.90 -12.92
N LEU A 370 29.37 7.30 -13.68
CA LEU A 370 29.46 8.34 -14.70
C LEU A 370 29.78 9.70 -14.07
N LYS A 371 29.15 10.04 -12.94
CA LYS A 371 29.41 11.26 -12.19
C LYS A 371 30.84 11.28 -11.64
N GLY A 372 31.34 10.14 -11.15
CA GLY A 372 32.72 9.96 -10.70
C GLY A 372 33.72 10.17 -11.83
N PHE A 373 33.49 9.56 -13.00
CA PHE A 373 34.30 9.74 -14.20
C PHE A 373 34.33 11.21 -14.64
N LEU A 374 33.18 11.89 -14.61
CA LEU A 374 33.06 13.30 -15.01
C LEU A 374 33.61 14.28 -13.96
N LYS A 375 33.80 13.90 -12.70
CA LYS A 375 34.50 14.74 -11.71
C LYS A 375 35.96 14.99 -12.12
N GLY A 376 36.57 14.10 -12.90
CA GLY A 376 37.91 14.29 -13.50
C GLY A 376 37.94 15.23 -14.70
N THR A 377 36.77 15.67 -15.20
CA THR A 377 36.66 16.59 -16.34
C THR A 377 36.07 17.92 -15.89
N GLN A 378 36.75 19.06 -16.10
CA GLN A 378 36.34 20.39 -15.62
C GLN A 378 35.03 20.97 -16.25
N ARG A 379 34.28 20.22 -17.06
CA ARG A 379 33.12 20.77 -17.80
C ARG A 379 31.82 20.64 -17.01
N THR A 380 31.24 21.77 -16.60
CA THR A 380 29.96 21.83 -15.89
C THR A 380 28.78 21.32 -16.73
N ILE A 381 28.83 21.51 -18.06
CA ILE A 381 27.77 21.12 -19.00
C ILE A 381 27.54 19.60 -19.01
N THR A 382 28.59 18.79 -18.87
CA THR A 382 28.46 17.32 -18.87
C THR A 382 27.83 16.79 -17.57
N LYS A 383 27.99 17.49 -16.45
CA LYS A 383 27.36 17.12 -15.16
C LYS A 383 25.83 17.30 -15.20
N TRP A 384 25.35 18.40 -15.76
CA TRP A 384 23.91 18.63 -15.94
C TRP A 384 23.30 17.66 -16.95
N ALA A 385 23.99 17.39 -18.06
CA ALA A 385 23.54 16.41 -19.05
C ALA A 385 23.41 15.00 -18.46
N VAL A 386 24.30 14.60 -17.55
CA VAL A 386 24.22 13.28 -16.87
C VAL A 386 23.11 13.25 -15.84
N ALA A 387 22.86 14.33 -15.10
CA ALA A 387 21.70 14.44 -14.21
C ALA A 387 20.37 14.37 -14.98
N ASP A 388 20.24 15.14 -16.06
CA ASP A 388 19.03 15.12 -16.90
C ASP A 388 18.83 13.76 -17.59
N TRP A 389 19.90 13.12 -18.04
CA TRP A 389 19.84 11.76 -18.60
C TRP A 389 19.39 10.74 -17.56
N TYR A 390 19.90 10.84 -16.32
CA TYR A 390 19.52 9.96 -15.24
C TYR A 390 18.07 10.15 -14.81
N ASP A 391 17.62 11.39 -14.65
CA ASP A 391 16.23 11.72 -14.37
C ASP A 391 15.32 11.21 -15.50
N ALA A 392 15.73 11.35 -16.76
CA ALA A 392 15.01 10.81 -17.91
C ALA A 392 15.00 9.27 -17.91
N LEU A 393 16.08 8.61 -17.50
CA LEU A 393 16.18 7.16 -17.37
C LEU A 393 15.28 6.66 -16.24
N CYS A 394 15.37 7.23 -15.04
CA CYS A 394 14.50 6.90 -13.91
C CYS A 394 13.04 7.15 -14.24
N TYR A 395 12.72 8.29 -14.88
CA TYR A 395 11.36 8.57 -15.34
C TYR A 395 10.90 7.56 -16.40
N LYS A 396 11.76 7.19 -17.35
CA LYS A 396 11.45 6.15 -18.36
C LYS A 396 11.29 4.78 -17.71
N MET A 397 12.10 4.43 -16.70
CA MET A 397 12.00 3.18 -15.96
C MET A 397 10.77 3.13 -15.06
N GLU A 398 10.45 4.19 -14.33
CA GLU A 398 9.20 4.33 -13.57
C GLU A 398 8.02 4.20 -14.54
N ARG A 399 8.06 4.90 -15.69
CA ARG A 399 7.04 4.76 -16.73
C ARG A 399 6.97 3.37 -17.35
N GLU A 400 8.09 2.71 -17.59
CA GLU A 400 8.13 1.35 -18.17
C GLU A 400 7.71 0.30 -17.14
N PHE A 401 8.00 0.49 -15.86
CA PHE A 401 7.51 -0.34 -14.76
C PHE A 401 6.01 -0.15 -14.56
N ILE A 402 5.55 1.11 -14.52
CA ILE A 402 4.14 1.46 -14.56
C ILE A 402 3.49 0.94 -15.85
N ARG A 403 4.15 1.03 -17.01
CA ARG A 403 3.65 0.51 -18.29
C ARG A 403 3.59 -1.00 -18.32
N PHE A 404 4.58 -1.68 -17.74
CA PHE A 404 4.61 -3.14 -17.56
C PHE A 404 3.45 -3.56 -16.65
N LYS A 405 3.23 -2.86 -15.53
CA LYS A 405 2.00 -2.94 -14.72
C LYS A 405 0.73 -2.50 -15.47
N ARG A 406 0.82 -1.82 -16.63
CA ARG A 406 -0.33 -1.36 -17.47
C ARG A 406 -0.55 -2.19 -18.74
N ARG A 407 0.29 -3.17 -19.09
CA ARG A 407 0.40 -3.67 -20.47
C ARG A 407 -0.63 -4.75 -20.82
N TYR A 408 -1.93 -4.47 -20.74
CA TYR A 408 -2.99 -4.92 -21.68
C TYR A 408 -4.29 -4.11 -21.39
N PRO A 409 -4.89 -3.43 -22.38
CA PRO A 409 -6.29 -3.01 -22.29
C PRO A 409 -7.19 -4.27 -22.32
N PRO A 410 -8.43 -4.20 -21.79
CA PRO A 410 -9.38 -5.31 -21.92
C PRO A 410 -9.45 -5.69 -23.39
N GLY A 411 -9.30 -7.00 -23.68
CA GLY A 411 -9.71 -7.53 -24.97
C GLY A 411 -11.10 -7.00 -25.27
N LYS A 412 -11.29 -6.48 -26.49
CA LYS A 412 -12.53 -5.86 -26.99
C LYS A 412 -13.76 -6.66 -26.50
N ALA A 413 -14.35 -6.22 -25.39
CA ALA A 413 -15.70 -6.56 -25.02
C ALA A 413 -16.56 -5.48 -25.66
N ASN A 414 -17.47 -5.93 -26.52
CA ASN A 414 -18.34 -5.09 -27.33
C ASN A 414 -18.98 -3.96 -26.50
N SER A 415 -18.85 -2.74 -27.04
CA SER A 415 -19.77 -1.61 -26.94
C SER A 415 -20.81 -1.61 -25.83
N GLN A 416 -20.69 -0.67 -24.87
CA GLN A 416 -21.82 0.19 -24.44
C GLN A 416 -21.28 1.51 -23.80
N PRO A 417 -22.06 2.60 -23.88
CA PRO A 417 -21.54 3.97 -24.02
C PRO A 417 -21.20 4.71 -22.72
N SER A 418 -20.43 5.78 -22.91
CA SER A 418 -19.87 6.70 -21.92
C SER A 418 -20.90 7.33 -20.96
N LEU A 419 -20.73 7.08 -19.65
CA LEU A 419 -21.38 7.82 -18.56
C LEU A 419 -20.53 9.02 -18.12
N PHE A 420 -20.28 9.96 -19.03
CA PHE A 420 -19.81 11.30 -18.68
C PHE A 420 -20.46 12.32 -19.62
N THR A 421 -21.70 12.66 -19.33
CA THR A 421 -22.34 13.88 -19.82
C THR A 421 -22.54 14.85 -18.66
N ASN A 422 -21.67 15.85 -18.63
CA ASN A 422 -21.91 17.25 -18.25
C ASN A 422 -22.83 17.53 -17.03
N PRO A 423 -22.28 17.89 -15.84
CA PRO A 423 -23.08 18.37 -14.71
C PRO A 423 -23.32 19.88 -14.83
N LEU A 424 -24.10 20.29 -15.82
CA LEU A 424 -24.74 21.61 -15.88
C LEU A 424 -26.06 21.47 -16.63
N GLN A 425 -27.07 20.95 -15.95
CA GLN A 425 -28.48 21.28 -16.19
C GLN A 425 -29.37 20.55 -15.18
N ILE A 426 -30.40 21.27 -14.72
CA ILE A 426 -31.55 20.86 -13.91
C ILE A 426 -31.41 21.12 -12.40
N TRP A 427 -31.96 22.30 -12.04
CA TRP A 427 -32.59 22.75 -10.79
C TRP A 427 -32.32 22.04 -9.48
#